data_AF-X1ECV5-F1
#
_entry.id   AF-X1ECV5-F1
#
_cell.length_a   1.000
_cell.length_b   1.000
_cell.length_c   1.000
_cell.angle_alpha   90.00
_cell.angle_beta   90.00
_cell.angle_gamma   90.00
#
_symmetry.space_group_name_H-M   'P 1'
#
loop_
_entity.id
_entity.type
_entity.pdbx_description
1 polymer ?
#
loop_
_entity_poly.entity_id
_entity_poly.type
_entity_poly.pdbx_seq_one_letter_code
_entity_poly.pdbx_strand_id
1 'polypeptide(L)' 'MMHLRTATLVKYQKSGKFAIKITFLFNQKDLDRVRTLPDRKWNGEEKYWIAPLSVDSVEMLKE' A
#
# COMPACT_ATOMS: atom_id res chain seq x y z
N MET A 1 -8.95 20.05 3.02
CA MET A 1 -7.65 19.79 2.35
C MET A 1 -7.72 18.41 1.73
N MET A 2 -7.47 18.28 0.42
CA MET A 2 -7.42 16.98 -0.25
C MET A 2 -6.16 16.24 0.19
N HIS A 3 -6.32 15.11 0.87
CA HIS A 3 -5.23 14.20 1.17
C HIS A 3 -4.98 13.37 -0.09
N LEU A 4 -3.91 13.69 -0.84
CA LEU A 4 -3.53 12.89 -2.00
C LEU A 4 -2.94 11.57 -1.52
N ARG A 5 -3.75 10.52 -1.59
CA ARG A 5 -3.33 9.13 -1.37
C ARG A 5 -3.87 8.26 -2.49
N THR A 6 -3.10 7.26 -2.87
CA THR A 6 -3.46 6.33 -3.93
C THR A 6 -3.16 4.90 -3.50
N ALA A 7 -4.02 3.98 -3.91
CA ALA A 7 -3.82 2.54 -3.82
C ALA A 7 -4.06 1.98 -5.23
N THR A 8 -3.02 1.46 -5.88
CA THR A 8 -3.08 0.97 -7.26
C THR A 8 -2.63 -0.47 -7.36
N LEU A 9 -3.27 -1.23 -8.25
CA LEU A 9 -2.87 -2.60 -8.54
C LEU A 9 -1.56 -2.59 -9.34
N VAL A 10 -0.57 -3.34 -8.87
CA VAL A 10 0.71 -3.55 -9.56
C VAL A 10 1.02 -5.04 -9.66
N LYS A 11 1.91 -5.41 -10.59
CA LYS A 11 2.35 -6.80 -10.80
C LYS A 11 3.84 -6.89 -10.53
N TYR A 12 4.25 -7.81 -9.67
CA TYR A 12 5.67 -8.09 -9.43
C TYR A 12 6.31 -8.65 -10.70
N GLN A 13 7.38 -8.01 -11.18
CA GLN A 13 8.07 -8.43 -12.40
C GLN A 13 8.62 -9.86 -12.30
N LYS A 14 9.19 -10.24 -11.15
CA LYS A 14 9.84 -11.56 -10.96
C LYS A 14 8.85 -12.71 -10.79
N SER A 15 7.78 -12.52 -10.02
CA SER A 15 6.85 -13.61 -9.65
C SER A 15 5.55 -13.60 -10.43
N GLY A 16 5.24 -12.51 -11.15
CA GLY A 16 3.96 -12.32 -11.82
C GLY A 16 2.77 -12.12 -10.88
N LYS A 17 2.98 -12.14 -9.55
CA LYS A 17 1.91 -11.95 -8.56
C LYS A 17 1.46 -10.49 -8.50
N PHE A 18 0.19 -10.28 -8.19
CA PHE A 18 -0.37 -8.95 -7.97
C PHE A 18 -0.10 -8.46 -6.55
N ALA A 19 0.01 -7.14 -6.41
CA ALA A 19 0.15 -6.42 -5.16
C ALA A 19 -0.50 -5.05 -5.26
N ILE A 20 -0.67 -4.39 -4.12
CA ILE A 20 -1.23 -3.05 -4.02
C ILE A 20 -0.09 -2.09 -3.71
N LYS A 21 0.18 -1.13 -4.61
CA LYS A 21 1.10 0.00 -4.39
C LYS A 21 0.32 1.12 -3.70
N ILE A 22 0.82 1.54 -2.55
CA ILE A 22 0.18 2.53 -1.69
C ILE A 22 1.11 3.73 -1.55
N THR A 23 0.62 4.91 -1.94
CA THR A 23 1.36 6.16 -1.88
C THR A 23 0.54 7.22 -1.14
N PHE A 24 1.15 7.92 -0.20
CA PHE A 24 0.52 9.01 0.56
C PHE A 24 1.59 9.99 1.05
N LEU A 25 1.20 11.24 1.28
CA LEU A 25 2.05 12.20 1.99
C LEU A 25 2.20 11.76 3.45
N PHE A 26 3.43 11.81 3.97
CA PHE A 26 3.70 11.34 5.33
C PHE A 26 2.75 11.98 6.35
N ASN A 27 1.94 11.14 6.98
CA ASN A 27 1.11 11.49 8.11
C ASN A 27 0.92 10.25 8.99
N GLN A 28 0.79 10.48 10.29
CA GLN A 28 0.77 9.40 11.28
C GLN A 28 -0.42 8.46 11.06
N LYS A 29 -1.58 8.99 10.69
CA LYS A 29 -2.82 8.23 10.50
C LYS A 29 -2.71 7.19 9.38
N ASP A 30 -2.30 7.61 8.19
CA ASP A 30 -2.14 6.70 7.05
C ASP A 30 -0.97 5.75 7.26
N LEU A 31 0.11 6.20 7.91
CA LEU A 31 1.23 5.35 8.28
C LEU A 31 0.79 4.22 9.21
N ASP A 32 0.01 4.52 10.24
CA ASP A 32 -0.48 3.52 11.18
C ASP A 32 -1.44 2.53 10.50
N ARG A 33 -2.28 3.02 9.59
CA ARG A 33 -3.16 2.16 8.78
C ARG A 33 -2.39 1.24 7.85
N VAL A 34 -1.39 1.74 7.14
CA VAL A 34 -0.55 0.89 6.28
C VAL A 34 0.25 -0.11 7.12
N ARG A 35 0.64 0.28 8.35
CA ARG A 35 1.34 -0.61 9.30
C ARG A 35 0.50 -1.78 9.81
N THR A 36 -0.82 -1.77 9.68
CA THR A 36 -1.64 -2.94 10.03
C THR A 36 -1.73 -3.96 8.90
N LEU A 37 -1.31 -3.62 7.68
CA LEU A 37 -1.42 -4.52 6.53
C LEU A 37 -0.47 -5.74 6.68
N PRO A 38 -0.95 -6.96 6.42
CA PRO A 38 -0.13 -8.16 6.44
C PRO A 38 0.93 -8.12 5.33
N ASP A 39 2.13 -8.63 5.62
CA ASP A 39 3.27 -8.75 4.68
C ASP A 39 3.64 -7.49 3.89
N ARG A 40 3.26 -6.31 4.41
CA ARG A 40 3.60 -5.02 3.83
C ARG A 40 5.12 -4.82 3.76
N LYS A 41 5.58 -4.11 2.72
CA LYS A 41 6.97 -3.72 2.55
C LYS A 41 7.07 -2.25 2.18
N TRP A 42 8.08 -1.58 2.71
CA TRP A 42 8.42 -0.22 2.33
C TRP A 42 9.48 -0.25 1.22
N ASN A 43 9.26 0.50 0.14
CA ASN A 43 10.28 0.82 -0.84
C ASN A 43 10.79 2.24 -0.56
N GLY A 44 11.97 2.34 0.04
CA GLY A 44 12.57 3.63 0.41
C GLY A 44 13.15 4.43 -0.75
N GLU A 45 13.49 3.77 -1.86
CA GLU A 45 14.04 4.41 -3.05
C GLU A 45 12.95 5.18 -3.80
N GLU A 46 11.82 4.53 -4.07
CA GLU A 46 10.67 5.12 -4.78
C GLU A 46 9.59 5.68 -3.83
N LYS A 47 9.79 5.59 -2.51
CA LYS A 47 8.92 6.14 -1.46
C LYS A 47 7.46 5.68 -1.51
N TYR A 48 7.22 4.37 -1.57
CA TYR A 48 5.87 3.80 -1.48
C TYR A 48 5.82 2.52 -0.64
N TRP A 49 4.63 2.19 -0.16
CA TRP A 49 4.36 0.91 0.48
C TRP A 49 3.76 -0.08 -0.50
N ILE A 50 4.07 -1.36 -0.33
CA ILE A 50 3.45 -2.43 -1.09
C ILE A 50 2.88 -3.47 -0.14
N ALA A 51 1.67 -3.94 -0.42
CA ALA A 51 1.03 -5.02 0.31
C ALA A 51 0.52 -6.09 -0.68
N PRO A 52 0.41 -7.37 -0.27
CA PRO A 52 -0.21 -8.39 -1.11
C PRO A 52 -1.64 -8.02 -1.48
N LEU A 53 -2.07 -8.40 -2.69
CA LEU A 53 -3.48 -8.37 -3.04
C LEU A 53 -4.20 -9.52 -2.32
N SER A 54 -4.70 -9.24 -1.13
CA SER A 54 -5.57 -10.14 -0.34
C SER A 54 -6.89 -9.44 -0.04
N VAL A 55 -7.91 -10.23 0.33
CA VAL A 55 -9.20 -9.69 0.79
C VAL A 55 -8.97 -8.75 1.97
N ASP A 56 -8.20 -9.19 2.97
CA ASP A 56 -7.86 -8.37 4.15
C ASP A 56 -7.22 -7.03 3.77
N SER A 57 -6.24 -7.03 2.86
CA SER A 57 -5.58 -5.80 2.42
C SER A 57 -6.55 -4.86 1.71
N VAL A 58 -7.45 -5.41 0.90
CA VAL A 58 -8.47 -4.62 0.20
C VAL A 58 -9.49 -4.07 1.19
N GLU A 59 -9.98 -4.86 2.14
CA GLU A 59 -10.91 -4.42 3.18
C GLU A 59 -10.30 -3.32 4.07
N MET A 60 -9.04 -3.49 4.50
CA MET A 60 -8.33 -2.49 5.30
C MET A 60 -8.05 -1.19 4.54
N LEU A 61 -8.02 -1.21 3.21
CA LEU A 61 -7.79 -0.03 2.37
C LEU A 61 -9.07 0.63 1.86
N LYS A 62 -10.22 -0.03 1.97
CA LYS A 62 -11.53 0.56 1.63
C LYS A 62 -11.87 1.69 2.61
N GLU A 63 -12.40 2.77 2.09
CA GLU A 63 -13.08 3.83 2.85
C GLU A 63 -14.54 3.89 2.45
#